data_AF-A0A160EG44-F1
#
_entry.id   AF-A0A160EG44-F1
#
_cell.length_a   1.000
_cell.length_b   1.000
_cell.length_c   1.000
_cell.angle_alpha   90.00
_cell.angle_beta   90.00
_cell.angle_gamma   90.00
#
_symmetry.space_group_name_H-M   'P 1'
#
loop_
_entity.id
_entity.type
_entity.pdbx_description
1 polymer ?
#
loop_
_entity_poly.entity_id
_entity_poly.type
_entity_poly.pdbx_seq_one_letter_code
_entity_poly.pdbx_strand_id
1 'polypeptide(L)'
;GVKFSKEMTVASAQIAPNRRDKEPLTAIQEKLVKKMGANAYPFTFTFPDMAPCSVTLQTGEEDQGKPLGVEYYVKCWVGANEEDKGHKRSTVQLAIKKLQYAPPSRPGTTRLPSSLISKGFTFSSGKINLEVTLDKDIYYHGEQIGANVMISNNSKKQVRNIKVYV
;
A
#
# COMPACT_ATOMS: atom_id res chain seq x y z
N GLY A 1 7.29 19.76 19.98
CA GLY A 1 7.17 19.22 18.60
C GLY A 1 5.71 19.10 18.23
N VAL A 2 5.32 19.50 17.02
CA VAL A 2 3.93 19.42 16.55
C VAL A 2 3.60 17.97 16.22
N LYS A 3 2.64 17.39 16.94
CA LYS A 3 2.12 16.05 16.67
C LYS A 3 0.96 16.17 15.69
N PHE A 4 1.20 15.91 14.41
CA PHE A 4 0.15 15.89 13.41
C PHE A 4 -0.46 14.49 13.32
N SER A 5 -1.72 14.35 13.70
CA SER A 5 -2.49 13.12 13.57
C SER A 5 -3.88 13.51 13.10
N LYS A 6 -4.30 12.98 11.95
CA LYS A 6 -5.65 13.18 11.41
C LYS A 6 -6.38 11.86 11.40
N GLU A 7 -7.38 11.73 12.27
CA GLU A 7 -8.30 10.61 12.26
C GLU A 7 -9.46 10.93 11.30
N MET A 8 -9.83 9.97 10.46
CA MET A 8 -10.94 10.10 9.52
C MET A 8 -11.76 8.82 9.52
N THR A 9 -13.08 8.98 9.62
CA THR A 9 -14.01 7.87 9.46
C THR A 9 -14.20 7.59 7.98
N VAL A 10 -13.78 6.40 7.54
CA VAL A 10 -13.90 5.97 6.14
C VAL A 10 -15.30 5.44 5.85
N ALA A 11 -15.87 4.70 6.79
CA ALA A 11 -17.22 4.18 6.74
C ALA A 11 -17.76 4.02 8.17
N SER A 12 -19.07 4.18 8.33
CA SER A 12 -19.77 3.93 9.59
C SER A 12 -21.09 3.20 9.30
N ALA A 13 -21.49 2.35 10.23
CA ALA A 13 -22.72 1.58 10.14
C ALA A 13 -23.26 1.26 11.53
N GLN A 14 -24.58 1.39 11.69
CA GLN A 14 -25.26 0.82 12.85
C GLN A 14 -25.42 -0.69 12.66
N ILE A 15 -24.84 -1.46 13.57
CA ILE A 15 -24.87 -2.93 13.52
C ILE A 15 -26.06 -3.51 14.28
N ALA A 16 -26.40 -2.93 15.43
CA ALA A 16 -27.54 -3.31 16.24
C ALA A 16 -28.24 -2.06 16.85
N PRO A 17 -29.58 -2.05 16.97
CA PRO A 17 -30.51 -2.93 16.27
C PRO A 17 -30.38 -2.79 14.75
N ASN A 18 -30.61 -3.89 14.01
CA ASN A 18 -30.41 -3.91 12.57
C ASN A 18 -31.44 -3.02 11.88
N ARG A 19 -31.00 -1.93 11.25
CA ARG A 19 -31.83 -1.01 10.48
C ARG A 19 -31.72 -1.20 8.96
N ARG A 20 -30.78 -2.03 8.49
CA ARG A 20 -30.50 -2.22 7.06
C ARG A 20 -31.25 -3.42 6.51
N ASP A 21 -31.62 -3.32 5.24
CA ASP A 21 -32.04 -4.49 4.46
C ASP A 21 -30.95 -5.55 4.49
N LYS A 22 -31.37 -6.83 4.50
CA LYS A 22 -30.46 -7.96 4.64
C LYS A 22 -29.56 -8.06 3.41
N GLU A 23 -28.35 -7.51 3.50
CA GLU A 23 -27.28 -7.83 2.58
C GLU A 23 -27.01 -9.34 2.60
N PRO A 24 -26.65 -9.96 1.46
CA PRO A 24 -26.33 -11.36 1.42
C PRO A 24 -25.12 -11.64 2.32
N LEU A 25 -25.26 -12.63 3.20
CA LEU A 25 -24.17 -13.03 4.08
C LEU A 25 -23.09 -13.77 3.30
N THR A 26 -21.84 -13.56 3.68
CA THR A 26 -20.74 -14.40 3.23
C THR A 26 -20.81 -15.78 3.91
N ALA A 27 -20.26 -16.81 3.27
CA ALA A 27 -20.23 -18.17 3.83
C ALA A 27 -19.57 -18.25 5.24
N ILE A 28 -18.65 -17.32 5.55
CA ILE A 28 -18.04 -17.23 6.89
C ILE A 28 -19.02 -16.59 7.88
N GLN A 29 -19.70 -15.51 7.50
CA GLN A 29 -20.71 -14.87 8.34
C GLN A 29 -21.85 -15.82 8.68
N GLU A 30 -22.35 -16.62 7.72
CA GLU A 30 -23.38 -17.63 7.97
C GLU A 30 -22.96 -18.64 9.05
N LYS A 31 -21.74 -19.17 8.94
CA LYS A 31 -21.16 -20.10 9.92
C LYS A 31 -21.01 -19.44 11.29
N LEU A 32 -20.54 -18.19 11.34
CA LEU A 32 -20.35 -17.45 12.59
C LEU A 32 -21.68 -17.12 13.26
N VAL A 33 -22.68 -16.64 12.52
CA VAL A 33 -24.01 -16.34 13.06
C VAL A 33 -24.66 -17.60 13.62
N LYS A 34 -24.59 -18.72 12.89
CA LYS A 34 -25.09 -20.02 13.37
C LYS A 34 -24.38 -20.48 14.65
N LYS A 35 -23.07 -20.25 14.76
CA LYS A 35 -22.27 -20.65 15.92
C LYS A 35 -22.47 -19.75 17.14
N MET A 36 -22.63 -18.44 16.93
CA MET A 36 -22.67 -17.42 17.98
C MET A 36 -24.10 -17.13 18.48
N GLY A 37 -25.14 -17.56 17.75
CA GLY A 37 -26.53 -17.52 18.18
C GLY A 37 -27.24 -16.19 17.91
N ALA A 38 -28.33 -15.93 18.64
CA ALA A 38 -29.28 -14.84 18.35
C ALA A 38 -28.69 -13.41 18.47
N ASN A 39 -27.59 -13.24 19.22
CA ASN A 39 -26.93 -11.95 19.41
C ASN A 39 -25.73 -11.74 18.47
N ALA A 40 -25.66 -12.50 17.38
CA ALA A 40 -24.63 -12.39 16.37
C ALA A 40 -25.08 -11.48 15.23
N TYR A 41 -24.51 -10.27 15.17
CA TYR A 41 -24.85 -9.26 14.18
C TYR A 41 -23.72 -9.16 13.15
N PRO A 42 -23.95 -9.58 11.89
CA PRO A 42 -22.93 -9.49 10.85
C PRO A 42 -22.77 -8.05 10.37
N PHE A 43 -21.58 -7.72 9.89
CA PHE A 43 -21.27 -6.44 9.26
C PHE A 43 -20.25 -6.64 8.14
N THR A 44 -20.30 -5.74 7.16
CA THR A 44 -19.38 -5.70 6.03
C THR A 44 -19.02 -4.24 5.77
N PHE A 45 -17.74 -3.96 5.56
CA PHE A 45 -17.26 -2.67 5.08
C PHE A 45 -16.44 -2.87 3.81
N THR A 46 -16.71 -2.04 2.82
CA THR A 46 -15.90 -1.94 1.61
C THR A 46 -14.96 -0.75 1.72
N PHE A 47 -13.69 -0.96 1.37
CA PHE A 47 -12.76 0.15 1.27
C PHE A 47 -13.14 1.02 0.05
N PRO A 48 -13.15 2.36 0.18
CA PRO A 48 -13.23 3.23 -0.98
C PRO A 48 -12.04 3.05 -1.92
N ASP A 49 -12.26 3.21 -3.22
CA ASP A 49 -11.22 3.01 -4.25
C ASP A 49 -9.98 3.91 -4.03
N MET A 50 -10.20 5.13 -3.54
CA MET A 50 -9.15 6.12 -3.26
C MET A 50 -8.50 5.96 -1.87
N ALA A 51 -8.85 4.92 -1.11
CA ALA A 51 -8.26 4.69 0.20
C ALA A 51 -6.78 4.27 0.04
N PRO A 52 -5.83 4.99 0.68
CA PRO A 52 -4.41 4.62 0.61
C PRO A 52 -4.15 3.23 1.23
N CYS A 53 -3.04 2.60 0.87
CA CYS A 53 -2.61 1.37 1.53
C CYS A 53 -1.99 1.68 2.90
N SER A 54 -1.94 0.68 3.77
CA SER A 54 -1.25 0.81 5.05
C SER A 54 0.25 0.90 4.83
N VAL A 55 0.83 2.05 5.15
CA VAL A 55 2.26 2.34 5.02
C VAL A 55 2.73 3.04 6.27
N THR A 56 3.87 2.62 6.79
CA THR A 56 4.52 3.21 7.96
C THR A 56 5.95 3.54 7.62
N LEU A 57 6.34 4.80 7.84
CA LEU A 57 7.72 5.24 7.72
C LEU A 57 8.51 4.70 8.91
N GLN A 58 9.63 4.03 8.63
CA GLN A 58 10.58 3.67 9.66
C GLN A 58 11.28 4.94 10.17
N THR A 59 11.28 5.11 11.48
CA THR A 59 12.02 6.19 12.14
C THR A 59 13.51 5.89 12.10
N GLY A 60 14.34 6.93 11.98
CA GLY A 60 15.80 6.77 12.13
C GLY A 60 16.16 6.37 13.57
N GLU A 61 17.38 5.85 13.78
CA GLU A 61 17.84 5.41 15.11
C GLU A 61 17.78 6.51 16.18
N GLU A 62 17.93 7.78 15.78
CA GLU A 62 17.88 8.95 16.68
C GLU A 62 16.46 9.53 16.85
N ASP A 63 15.46 9.03 16.10
CA ASP A 63 14.11 9.57 16.13
C ASP A 63 13.21 8.79 17.10
N GLN A 64 12.94 9.41 18.26
CA GLN A 64 12.04 8.87 19.29
C GLN A 64 10.55 9.19 19.03
N GLY A 65 10.22 9.72 17.85
CA GLY A 65 8.86 10.05 17.44
C GLY A 65 7.95 8.83 17.31
N LYS A 66 6.63 9.07 17.34
CA LYS A 66 5.67 8.03 16.92
C LYS A 66 5.84 7.77 15.41
N PRO A 67 5.72 6.52 14.96
CA PRO A 67 5.84 6.20 13.54
C PRO A 67 4.81 6.98 12.72
N LEU A 68 5.26 7.53 11.60
CA LEU A 68 4.42 8.29 10.68
C LEU A 68 3.85 7.34 9.64
N GLY A 69 2.53 7.30 9.49
CA GLY A 69 1.92 6.36 8.56
C GLY A 69 0.42 6.42 8.48
N VAL A 70 -0.10 5.57 7.59
CA VAL A 70 -1.52 5.31 7.41
C VAL A 70 -1.86 3.98 8.08
N GLU A 71 -2.69 4.03 9.11
CA GLU A 71 -3.18 2.87 9.83
C GLU A 71 -4.71 2.81 9.74
N TYR A 72 -5.25 1.59 9.64
CA TYR A 72 -6.69 1.36 9.62
C TYR A 72 -7.12 0.63 10.88
N TYR A 73 -8.27 1.06 11.39
CA TYR A 73 -8.87 0.47 12.58
C TYR A 73 -10.34 0.18 12.30
N VAL A 74 -10.77 -1.02 12.69
CA VAL A 74 -12.19 -1.33 12.84
C VAL A 74 -12.55 -1.06 14.29
N LYS A 75 -13.45 -0.11 14.51
CA LYS A 75 -13.90 0.30 15.84
C LYS A 75 -15.39 0.01 15.97
N CYS A 76 -15.77 -0.66 17.05
CA CYS A 76 -17.16 -0.94 17.41
C CYS A 76 -17.40 -0.41 18.82
N TRP A 77 -18.54 0.26 19.02
CA TRP A 77 -18.95 0.75 20.33
C TRP A 77 -20.47 0.72 20.49
N VAL A 78 -20.91 0.73 21.75
CA VAL A 78 -22.31 0.94 22.11
C VAL A 78 -22.50 2.41 22.45
N GLY A 79 -23.49 3.04 21.80
CA GLY A 79 -23.89 4.42 22.03
C GLY A 79 -25.42 4.57 22.01
N ALA A 80 -25.93 5.65 22.59
CA ALA A 80 -27.37 5.90 22.65
C ALA A 80 -27.93 6.47 21.34
N ASN A 81 -27.10 7.17 20.56
CA ASN A 81 -27.42 7.77 19.27
C ASN A 81 -26.18 7.76 18.35
N GLU A 82 -26.34 8.13 17.08
CA GLU A 82 -25.26 8.12 16.07
C GLU A 82 -24.17 9.17 16.32
N GLU A 83 -24.49 10.20 17.11
CA GLU A 83 -23.58 11.29 17.47
C GLU A 83 -22.70 10.94 18.69
N ASP A 84 -23.03 9.86 19.40
CA ASP A 84 -22.30 9.39 20.56
C ASP A 84 -20.91 8.87 20.16
N LYS A 85 -19.88 9.48 20.74
CA LYS A 85 -18.48 9.13 20.48
C LYS A 85 -18.05 7.81 21.15
N GLY A 86 -18.94 7.18 21.91
CA GLY A 86 -18.72 5.91 22.60
C GLY A 86 -17.83 6.05 23.82
N HIS A 87 -18.06 5.21 24.83
CA HIS A 87 -17.22 5.17 26.02
C HIS A 87 -16.09 4.15 25.86
N LYS A 88 -14.89 4.42 26.40
CA LYS A 88 -13.74 3.48 26.34
C LYS A 88 -14.10 2.06 26.81
N ARG A 89 -14.94 1.96 27.86
CA ARG A 89 -15.44 0.70 28.43
C ARG A 89 -16.30 -0.14 27.49
N SER A 90 -16.97 0.50 26.52
CA SER A 90 -17.88 -0.13 25.56
C SER A 90 -17.29 -0.15 24.15
N THR A 91 -16.01 0.18 23.99
CA THR A 91 -15.32 0.26 22.71
C THR A 91 -14.37 -0.91 22.53
N VAL A 92 -14.48 -1.59 21.39
CA VAL A 92 -13.50 -2.56 20.92
C VAL A 92 -12.90 -2.04 19.62
N GLN A 93 -11.58 -2.11 19.52
CA GLN A 93 -10.83 -1.63 18.36
C GLN A 93 -9.86 -2.71 17.90
N LEU A 94 -9.87 -2.98 16.59
CA LEU A 94 -8.98 -3.92 15.93
C LEU A 94 -8.19 -3.19 14.86
N ALA A 95 -6.87 -3.25 14.92
CA ALA A 95 -6.00 -2.76 13.85
C ALA A 95 -6.05 -3.72 12.66
N ILE A 96 -6.19 -3.17 11.45
CA ILE A 96 -6.17 -3.92 10.19
C ILE A 96 -5.21 -3.26 9.20
N LYS A 97 -4.76 -4.02 8.20
CA LYS A 97 -3.88 -3.52 7.13
C LYS A 97 -4.54 -3.65 5.76
N LYS A 98 -4.46 -2.59 4.96
CA LYS A 98 -4.78 -2.63 3.54
C LYS A 98 -3.48 -2.83 2.76
N LEU A 99 -3.33 -4.00 2.14
CA LEU A 99 -2.17 -4.35 1.32
C LEU A 99 -2.52 -4.24 -0.17
N GLN A 100 -1.60 -3.72 -0.97
CA GLN A 100 -1.73 -3.72 -2.43
C GLN A 100 -1.07 -4.97 -2.99
N TYR A 101 -1.84 -5.76 -3.72
CA TYR A 101 -1.29 -6.82 -4.57
C TYR A 101 -1.03 -6.28 -5.97
N ALA A 102 0.00 -6.82 -6.62
CA ALA A 102 0.24 -6.49 -8.02
C ALA A 102 -0.94 -6.98 -8.88
N PRO A 103 -1.37 -6.20 -9.88
CA PRO A 103 -2.33 -6.68 -10.85
C PRO A 103 -1.73 -7.87 -11.61
N PRO A 104 -2.57 -8.83 -12.06
CA PRO A 104 -2.09 -9.88 -12.96
C PRO A 104 -1.47 -9.23 -14.20
N SER A 105 -0.34 -9.80 -14.65
CA SER A 105 0.39 -9.33 -15.83
C SER A 105 -0.56 -9.21 -17.01
N ARG A 106 -0.64 -8.02 -17.63
CA ARG A 106 -1.52 -7.82 -18.78
C ARG A 106 -1.01 -8.65 -19.95
N PRO A 107 -1.85 -9.48 -20.59
CA PRO A 107 -1.48 -10.14 -21.83
C PRO A 107 -1.11 -9.06 -22.85
N GLY A 108 0.12 -9.09 -23.37
CA GLY A 108 0.60 -8.14 -24.38
C GLY A 108 1.56 -7.04 -23.88
N THR A 109 1.92 -6.99 -22.60
CA THR A 109 3.10 -6.20 -22.16
C THR A 109 4.37 -6.95 -22.55
N THR A 110 4.70 -6.94 -23.84
CA THR A 110 5.93 -7.56 -24.38
C THR A 110 7.15 -6.66 -24.20
N ARG A 111 6.95 -5.41 -23.75
CA ARG A 111 8.03 -4.44 -23.60
C ARG A 111 8.51 -4.40 -22.15
N LEU A 112 9.72 -4.91 -21.96
CA LEU A 112 10.47 -4.78 -20.72
C LEU A 112 10.72 -3.29 -20.38
N PRO A 113 10.73 -2.91 -19.09
CA PRO A 113 11.07 -1.56 -18.69
C PRO A 113 12.49 -1.24 -19.15
N SER A 114 12.63 -0.25 -20.04
CA SER A 114 13.91 0.14 -20.62
C SER A 114 14.10 1.65 -20.58
N SER A 115 15.29 2.11 -20.22
CA SER A 115 15.68 3.53 -20.27
C SER A 115 16.99 3.70 -21.04
N LEU A 116 17.05 4.69 -21.93
CA LEU A 116 18.22 5.02 -22.74
C LEU A 116 18.61 6.47 -22.50
N ILE A 117 19.87 6.70 -22.15
CA ILE A 117 20.44 8.03 -21.90
C ILE A 117 21.68 8.21 -22.78
N SER A 118 21.79 9.36 -23.44
CA SER A 118 22.98 9.75 -24.21
C SER A 118 23.61 11.01 -23.62
N LYS A 119 24.88 10.92 -23.21
CA LYS A 119 25.62 12.04 -22.63
C LYS A 119 26.82 12.41 -23.50
N GLY A 120 26.83 13.66 -23.96
CA GLY A 120 28.00 14.30 -24.56
C GLY A 120 28.93 14.88 -23.49
N PHE A 121 30.19 15.12 -23.86
CA PHE A 121 31.17 15.77 -23.01
C PHE A 121 31.83 16.93 -23.76
N THR A 122 32.09 18.03 -23.08
CA THR A 122 32.82 19.17 -23.65
C THR A 122 34.18 18.70 -24.17
N PHE A 123 34.56 19.17 -25.36
CA PHE A 123 35.78 18.78 -26.07
C PHE A 123 35.87 17.30 -26.50
N SER A 124 34.76 16.56 -26.49
CA SER A 124 34.63 15.22 -27.10
C SER A 124 33.66 15.28 -28.28
N SER A 125 34.07 14.79 -29.45
CA SER A 125 33.21 14.70 -30.63
C SER A 125 32.15 13.60 -30.53
N GLY A 126 32.34 12.62 -29.65
CA GLY A 126 31.37 11.54 -29.43
C GLY A 126 30.77 11.50 -28.02
N LYS A 127 29.74 10.65 -27.88
CA LYS A 127 28.87 10.53 -26.69
C LYS A 127 29.01 9.16 -26.03
N ILE A 128 28.56 9.07 -24.77
CA ILE A 128 28.32 7.80 -24.10
C ILE A 128 26.81 7.55 -24.08
N ASN A 129 26.39 6.43 -24.64
CA ASN A 129 25.02 5.94 -24.55
C ASN A 129 24.97 4.85 -23.47
N LEU A 130 24.00 4.96 -22.57
CA LEU A 130 23.69 4.00 -21.52
C LEU A 130 22.26 3.55 -21.69
N GLU A 131 22.06 2.26 -21.90
CA GLU A 131 20.75 1.62 -21.91
C GLU A 131 20.65 0.66 -20.73
N VAL A 132 19.52 0.70 -20.01
CA VAL A 132 19.21 -0.22 -18.92
C VAL A 132 17.83 -0.81 -19.18
N THR A 133 17.75 -2.15 -19.17
CA THR A 133 16.51 -2.90 -19.35
C THR A 133 16.32 -3.88 -18.21
N LEU A 134 15.16 -3.83 -17.55
CA LEU A 134 14.79 -4.76 -16.47
C LEU A 134 14.14 -6.03 -17.04
N ASP A 135 14.24 -7.16 -16.34
CA ASP A 135 13.62 -8.42 -16.78
C ASP A 135 12.11 -8.48 -16.53
N LYS A 136 11.61 -7.67 -15.58
CA LYS A 136 10.18 -7.53 -15.26
C LYS A 136 9.80 -6.08 -14.92
N ASP A 137 8.52 -5.77 -15.05
CA ASP A 137 7.91 -4.50 -14.65
C ASP A 137 7.42 -4.49 -13.21
N ILE A 138 7.17 -5.66 -12.63
CA ILE A 138 6.65 -5.84 -11.27
C ILE A 138 7.49 -6.91 -10.57
N TYR A 139 7.93 -6.61 -9.33
CA TYR A 139 8.65 -7.53 -8.45
C TYR A 139 7.91 -7.68 -7.12
N TYR A 140 7.91 -8.90 -6.59
CA TYR A 140 7.47 -9.14 -5.21
C TYR A 140 8.61 -8.94 -4.21
N HIS A 141 8.26 -8.77 -2.94
CA HIS A 141 9.26 -8.60 -1.89
C HIS A 141 10.15 -9.86 -1.79
N GLY A 142 11.46 -9.66 -1.80
CA GLY A 142 12.46 -10.72 -1.77
C GLY A 142 12.81 -11.33 -3.14
N GLU A 143 12.14 -10.90 -4.21
CA GLU A 143 12.48 -11.31 -5.57
C GLU A 143 13.79 -10.63 -6.04
N GLN A 144 14.61 -11.37 -6.79
CA GLN A 144 15.82 -10.80 -7.39
C GLN A 144 15.45 -9.94 -8.60
N ILE A 145 16.09 -8.78 -8.72
CA ILE A 145 15.90 -7.85 -9.84
C ILE A 145 16.96 -8.12 -10.90
N GLY A 146 16.55 -8.50 -12.11
CA GLY A 146 17.43 -8.64 -13.26
C GLY A 146 17.55 -7.32 -14.02
N ALA A 147 18.77 -6.85 -14.24
CA ALA A 147 19.03 -5.64 -15.03
C ALA A 147 20.11 -5.91 -16.10
N ASN A 148 19.78 -5.66 -17.36
CA ASN A 148 20.71 -5.64 -18.48
C ASN A 148 21.19 -4.21 -18.70
N VAL A 149 22.51 -3.99 -18.65
CA VAL A 149 23.14 -2.68 -18.82
C VAL A 149 24.02 -2.71 -20.07
N MET A 150 23.69 -1.89 -21.06
CA MET A 150 24.46 -1.74 -22.29
C MET A 150 25.09 -0.35 -22.37
N ILE A 151 26.41 -0.31 -22.60
CA ILE A 151 27.17 0.94 -22.69
C ILE A 151 27.86 1.02 -24.06
N SER A 152 27.51 2.03 -24.84
CA SER A 152 28.20 2.37 -26.09
C SER A 152 28.96 3.68 -25.89
N ASN A 153 30.29 3.59 -25.75
CA ASN A 153 31.16 4.74 -25.54
C ASN A 153 31.87 5.13 -26.84
N ASN A 154 31.33 6.12 -27.53
CA ASN A 154 31.97 6.74 -28.69
C ASN A 154 32.71 8.03 -28.33
N SER A 155 32.85 8.34 -27.03
CA SER A 155 33.50 9.54 -26.53
C SER A 155 35.01 9.34 -26.31
N LYS A 156 35.73 10.44 -26.04
CA LYS A 156 37.14 10.40 -25.59
C LYS A 156 37.29 10.19 -24.06
N LYS A 157 36.21 9.95 -23.33
CA LYS A 157 36.22 9.75 -21.86
C LYS A 157 36.22 8.26 -21.52
N GLN A 158 36.78 7.91 -20.38
CA GLN A 158 36.83 6.53 -19.87
C GLN A 158 35.73 6.31 -18.80
N VAL A 159 35.04 5.16 -18.89
CA VAL A 159 34.14 4.68 -17.82
C VAL A 159 34.99 3.98 -16.77
N ARG A 160 35.05 4.52 -15.56
CA ARG A 160 35.88 3.97 -14.46
C ARG A 160 35.13 3.02 -13.53
N ASN A 161 33.85 3.28 -13.28
CA ASN A 161 33.04 2.49 -12.36
C ASN A 161 31.57 2.54 -12.79
N ILE A 162 30.83 1.48 -12.49
CA ILE A 162 29.39 1.36 -12.68
C ILE A 162 28.81 1.00 -11.33
N LYS A 163 27.88 1.82 -10.83
CA LYS A 163 27.19 1.58 -9.57
C LYS A 163 25.70 1.44 -9.84
N VAL A 164 25.09 0.45 -9.21
CA VAL A 164 23.66 0.14 -9.34
C VAL A 164 23.03 0.26 -7.97
N TYR A 165 21.87 0.90 -7.90
CA TYR A 165 21.10 1.15 -6.69
C TYR A 165 19.62 0.88 -6.96
N VAL A 166 18.89 0.46 -5.94
CA VAL A 166 17.43 0.29 -5.92
C VAL A 166 16.86 1.34 -4.98
#